data_AF-A0A8T6Y3W2-F1
#
_entry.id   AF-A0A8T6Y3W2-F1
#
_cell.length_a   1.000
_cell.length_b   1.000
_cell.length_c   1.000
_cell.angle_alpha   90.00
_cell.angle_beta   90.00
_cell.angle_gamma   90.00
#
_symmetry.space_group_name_H-M   'P 1'
#
loop_
_entity.id
_entity.type
_entity.pdbx_description
1 polymer ?
#
loop_
_entity_poly.entity_id
_entity_poly.type
_entity_poly.pdbx_seq_one_letter_code
_entity_poly.pdbx_strand_id
1 'polypeptide(L)' 'GRAVEELERRYGVDVALERADLEEFPVTATFTGDSVEDVVLVLCEIARARCEFEEGRIWIGTSEAPSPNP' A
#
# COMPACT_ATOMS: atom_id res chain seq x y z
N GLY A 1 3.37 -3.19 -10.45
CA GLY A 1 4.54 -2.61 -9.74
C GLY A 1 5.27 -3.68 -8.95
N ARG A 2 6.61 -3.79 -9.07
CA ARG A 2 7.38 -4.92 -8.48
C ARG A 2 7.27 -5.08 -6.96
N ALA A 3 7.07 -3.98 -6.21
CA ALA A 3 6.94 -4.03 -4.76
C ALA A 3 5.62 -4.68 -4.32
N VAL A 4 4.53 -4.39 -5.03
CA VAL A 4 3.19 -4.96 -4.77
C VAL A 4 3.20 -6.47 -4.98
N GLU A 5 3.71 -6.91 -6.13
CA GLU A 5 3.83 -8.35 -6.46
C GLU A 5 4.70 -9.12 -5.44
N GLU A 6 5.72 -8.48 -4.85
CA GLU A 6 6.52 -9.10 -3.79
C GLU A 6 5.74 -9.23 -2.49
N LEU A 7 4.92 -8.25 -2.12
CA LEU A 7 4.07 -8.33 -0.93
C LEU A 7 3.05 -9.45 -1.05
N GLU A 8 2.35 -9.52 -2.18
CA GLU A 8 1.34 -10.54 -2.45
C GLU A 8 1.96 -11.94 -2.41
N ARG A 9 3.12 -12.13 -3.06
CA ARG A 9 3.82 -13.42 -3.06
C ARG A 9 4.38 -13.80 -1.69
N ARG A 10 4.97 -12.86 -0.96
CA ARG A 10 5.68 -13.15 0.30
C ARG A 10 4.71 -13.39 1.45
N TYR A 11 3.60 -12.65 1.48
CA TYR A 11 2.67 -12.65 2.60
C TYR A 11 1.32 -13.29 2.26
N GLY A 12 1.06 -13.65 1.00
CA GLY A 12 -0.19 -14.28 0.57
C GLY A 12 -1.40 -13.36 0.65
N VAL A 13 -1.16 -12.05 0.59
CA VAL A 13 -2.19 -11.00 0.63
C VAL A 13 -2.56 -10.55 -0.78
N ASP A 14 -3.72 -9.94 -0.94
CA ASP A 14 -4.13 -9.27 -2.18
C ASP A 14 -3.99 -7.76 -2.00
N VAL A 15 -3.31 -7.06 -2.92
CA VAL A 15 -3.04 -5.63 -2.78
C VAL A 15 -3.70 -4.87 -3.93
N ALA A 16 -4.68 -4.04 -3.59
CA ALA A 16 -5.39 -3.21 -4.55
C ALA A 16 -4.86 -1.76 -4.49
N LEU A 17 -4.39 -1.25 -5.63
CA LEU A 17 -3.99 0.14 -5.79
C LEU A 17 -5.13 0.93 -6.43
N GLU A 18 -5.58 2.03 -5.81
CA GLU A 18 -6.62 2.88 -6.39
C GLU A 18 -6.14 3.72 -7.58
N ARG A 19 -4.83 3.96 -7.69
CA ARG A 19 -4.26 4.76 -8.78
C ARG A 19 -2.98 4.17 -9.34
N ALA A 20 -2.81 4.30 -10.66
CA ALA A 20 -1.65 3.80 -11.40
C ALA A 20 -0.36 4.60 -11.12
N ASP A 21 -0.44 5.85 -10.65
CA ASP A 21 0.73 6.66 -10.31
C ASP A 21 1.48 6.12 -9.07
N LEU A 22 0.81 5.37 -8.20
CA LEU A 22 1.44 4.64 -7.11
C LEU A 22 2.32 3.48 -7.63
N GLU A 23 2.05 2.92 -8.81
CA GLU A 23 2.90 1.89 -9.42
C GLU A 23 4.22 2.45 -9.94
N GLU A 24 4.24 3.72 -10.33
CA GLU A 24 5.41 4.40 -10.89
C GLU A 24 6.34 4.96 -9.80
N PHE A 25 5.93 4.92 -8.53
CA PHE A 25 6.71 5.45 -7.41
C PHE A 25 7.78 4.43 -6.96
N PRO A 26 9.08 4.67 -7.25
CA PRO A 26 10.11 3.70 -6.92
C PRO A 26 10.39 3.73 -5.41
N VAL A 27 10.02 2.67 -4.70
CA VAL A 27 10.37 2.48 -3.28
C VAL A 27 11.45 1.42 -3.13
N THR A 28 12.50 1.74 -2.39
CA THR A 28 13.49 0.78 -1.92
C THR A 28 13.43 0.75 -0.40
N ALA A 29 13.00 -0.37 0.16
CA ALA A 29 12.91 -0.58 1.60
C ALA A 29 13.43 -1.97 1.95
N THR A 30 14.10 -2.07 3.10
CA THR A 30 14.53 -3.37 3.68
C THR A 30 13.68 -3.62 4.90
N PHE A 31 12.92 -4.70 4.88
CA PHE A 31 12.03 -5.07 5.97
C PHE A 31 12.67 -6.17 6.82
N THR A 32 12.82 -5.91 8.11
CA THR A 32 13.25 -6.91 9.11
C THR A 32 12.08 -7.42 9.95
N GLY A 33 10.88 -6.87 9.76
CA GLY A 33 9.65 -7.30 10.43
C GLY A 33 8.99 -8.48 9.71
N ASP A 34 8.32 -9.34 10.49
CA ASP A 34 7.60 -10.50 9.98
C ASP A 34 6.14 -10.17 9.61
N SER A 35 5.61 -9.04 10.07
CA SER A 35 4.21 -8.64 9.86
C SER A 35 4.06 -7.81 8.58
N VAL A 36 3.20 -8.28 7.68
CA VAL A 36 2.83 -7.55 6.45
C VAL A 36 2.23 -6.17 6.74
N GLU A 37 1.51 -6.04 7.85
CA GLU A 37 0.87 -4.79 8.27
C GLU A 37 1.91 -3.69 8.52
N ASP A 38 2.99 -3.99 9.23
CA ASP A 38 4.08 -3.03 9.50
C ASP A 38 4.77 -2.58 8.20
N VAL A 39 5.02 -3.55 7.32
CA VAL A 39 5.64 -3.32 6.00
C VAL A 39 4.78 -2.39 5.16
N VAL A 40 3.48 -2.66 5.10
CA VAL A 40 2.51 -1.87 4.34
C VAL A 40 2.39 -0.47 4.92
N LEU A 41 2.23 -0.32 6.24
CA LEU A 41 2.13 0.99 6.88
C LEU A 41 3.31 1.91 6.54
N VAL A 42 4.54 1.37 6.54
CA VAL A 42 5.74 2.12 6.13
C VAL A 42 5.68 2.53 4.66
N LEU A 43 5.25 1.63 3.76
CA LEU A 43 5.11 1.95 2.34
C LEU A 43 4.07 3.05 2.12
N CYS A 44 2.97 3.01 2.85
CA CYS A 44 1.91 4.02 2.79
C CYS A 44 2.41 5.38 3.27
N GLU A 45 3.18 5.41 4.35
CA GLU A 45 3.80 6.65 4.85
C GLU A 45 4.77 7.25 3.83
N ILE A 46 5.65 6.43 3.23
CA ILE A 46 6.60 6.87 2.21
C ILE A 46 5.88 7.41 0.97
N ALA A 47 4.85 6.71 0.50
CA ALA A 47 4.06 7.09 -0.65
C ALA A 47 3.06 8.23 -0.36
N ARG A 48 2.92 8.65 0.91
CA ARG A 48 1.85 9.56 1.39
C ARG A 48 0.44 9.09 0.99
N ALA A 49 0.28 7.77 0.97
CA ALA A 49 -0.94 7.08 0.62
C ALA A 49 -1.72 6.72 1.90
N ARG A 50 -3.04 6.60 1.75
CA ARG A 50 -3.95 6.03 2.74
C ARG A 50 -4.00 4.53 2.52
N CYS A 51 -3.93 3.77 3.61
CA CYS A 51 -4.02 2.32 3.54
C CYS A 51 -5.08 1.76 4.48
N GLU A 52 -5.85 0.83 3.95
CA GLU A 52 -6.95 0.18 4.67
C GLU A 52 -6.81 -1.33 4.54
N PHE A 53 -7.00 -2.03 5.66
CA PHE A 53 -6.94 -3.49 5.74
C PHE A 53 -8.36 -4.00 5.91
N GLU A 54 -8.86 -4.73 4.92
CA GLU A 54 -10.22 -5.27 4.92
C GLU A 54 -10.21 -6.71 4.41
N GLU A 55 -10.70 -7.64 5.23
CA GLU A 55 -10.91 -9.06 4.85
C GLU A 55 -9.70 -9.76 4.18
N GLY A 56 -8.47 -9.44 4.61
CA GLY A 56 -7.24 -10.03 4.05
C GLY A 56 -6.75 -9.37 2.76
N ARG A 57 -7.39 -8.28 2.34
CA ARG A 57 -6.95 -7.39 1.27
C ARG A 57 -6.40 -6.09 1.85
N ILE A 58 -5.38 -5.56 1.19
CA ILE A 58 -4.79 -4.26 1.46
C ILE A 58 -5.21 -3.31 0.35
N TRP A 59 -5.85 -2.21 0.74
CA TRP A 59 -6.18 -1.12 -0.16
C TRP A 59 -5.17 0.00 0.04
N ILE A 60 -4.57 0.50 -1.05
CA ILE A 60 -3.64 1.64 -1.03
C ILE A 60 -4.20 2.70 -1.98
N GLY A 61 -4.60 3.83 -1.41
CA GLY A 61 -5.22 4.95 -2.11
C GLY A 61 -4.59 6.29 -1.75
N THR A 62 -5.00 7.37 -2.40
CA THR A 62 -4.52 8.71 -2.05
C THR A 62 -5.31 9.30 -0.88
N SER A 63 -4.62 10.06 -0.05
CA SER A 63 -5.20 10.84 1.05
C SER A 63 -6.02 12.04 0.56
N GLU A 64 -6.82 11.91 -0.50
CA GLU A 64 -7.88 12.88 -0.76
C GLU A 64 -9.06 12.47 0.11
N ALA A 65 -9.20 13.13 1.26
CA ALA A 65 -10.50 13.19 1.92
C ALA A 65 -11.54 13.55 0.85
N PRO A 66 -12.70 12.87 0.77
CA PRO A 66 -13.75 13.32 -0.12
C PRO A 66 -14.01 14.79 0.17
N SER A 67 -13.81 15.65 -0.83
CA SER A 67 -14.13 17.07 -0.70
C SER A 67 -15.56 17.17 -0.17
N PRO A 68 -15.82 17.87 0.95
CA PRO A 68 -17.19 18.16 1.33
C PRO A 68 -17.81 18.95 0.17
N ASN A 69 -18.81 18.35 -0.47
CA ASN A 69 -19.55 19.01 -1.55
C ASN A 69 -20.07 20.36 -1.02
N PRO A 70 -19.88 21.48 -1.75
CA PRO A 70 -20.34 22.81 -1.35
C PRO A 70 -21.88 22.92 -1.31
#